data_AF-A0AAW9IY20-F1
#
_entry.id   AF-A0AAW9IY20-F1
#
_cell.length_a   1.000
_cell.length_b   1.000
_cell.length_c   1.000
_cell.angle_alpha   90.00
_cell.angle_beta   90.00
_cell.angle_gamma   90.00
#
_symmetry.space_group_name_H-M   'P 1'
#
loop_
_entity.id
_entity.type
_entity.pdbx_description
1 polymer ?
#
loop_
_entity_poly.entity_id
_entity_poly.type
_entity_poly.pdbx_seq_one_letter_code
_entity_poly.pdbx_strand_id
1 'polypeptide(L)'
;MIKKKRVLSAILAISMLLSTGKTIFALENNVQDNTASKNHNDLRLWYDSPAEDRYNGWEKWSLPIGNGYMGASIFGGVEYERVQLNEKTLWSGGPSESRSDYSGGNIASNGTVKVNG
;
A
#
# COMPACT_ATOMS: atom_id res chain seq x y z
N MET A 1 33.77 -57.90 -14.27
CA MET A 1 34.02 -56.44 -14.38
C MET A 1 33.37 -55.92 -15.67
N ILE A 2 32.14 -55.37 -15.66
CA ILE A 2 31.77 -53.92 -15.66
C ILE A 2 32.31 -53.23 -16.94
N LYS A 3 31.54 -52.79 -17.97
CA LYS A 3 30.52 -51.71 -17.98
C LYS A 3 29.55 -51.78 -19.19
N LYS A 4 28.26 -51.52 -18.91
CA LYS A 4 27.19 -51.10 -19.84
C LYS A 4 27.33 -49.61 -20.19
N LYS A 5 27.09 -49.20 -21.45
CA LYS A 5 26.61 -47.85 -21.85
C LYS A 5 25.84 -47.99 -23.19
N ARG A 6 24.56 -48.35 -23.17
CA ARG A 6 23.37 -47.46 -23.19
C ARG A 6 23.33 -46.54 -24.44
N VAL A 7 22.77 -47.11 -25.50
CA VAL A 7 21.81 -46.52 -26.46
C VAL A 7 21.56 -45.02 -26.27
N LEU A 8 22.17 -44.20 -27.13
CA LEU A 8 21.93 -42.76 -27.20
C LEU A 8 22.07 -42.29 -28.66
N SER A 9 21.20 -42.78 -29.54
CA SER A 9 21.09 -42.26 -30.91
C SER A 9 19.67 -42.47 -31.42
N ALA A 10 18.72 -41.68 -30.91
CA ALA A 10 17.33 -41.71 -31.36
C ALA A 10 16.59 -40.36 -31.16
N ILE A 11 17.31 -39.22 -31.12
CA ILE A 11 16.69 -37.89 -30.95
C ILE A 11 17.01 -36.91 -32.10
N LEU A 12 17.88 -37.25 -33.05
CA LEU A 12 18.29 -36.31 -34.11
C LEU A 12 17.38 -36.29 -35.36
N ALA A 13 16.33 -37.13 -35.45
CA ALA A 13 15.53 -37.27 -36.67
C ALA A 13 14.18 -36.51 -36.66
N ILE A 14 13.84 -35.75 -35.62
CA ILE A 14 12.52 -35.08 -35.47
C ILE A 14 12.57 -33.56 -35.77
N SER A 15 13.74 -32.94 -35.98
CA SER A 15 13.82 -31.47 -36.14
C SER A 15 13.87 -30.95 -37.59
N MET A 16 13.77 -31.80 -38.61
CA MET A 16 13.77 -31.37 -40.04
C MET A 16 12.39 -31.49 -40.72
N LEU A 17 11.34 -31.02 -40.05
CA LEU A 17 10.04 -30.75 -40.67
C LEU A 17 9.63 -29.29 -40.41
N LEU A 18 10.42 -28.36 -40.93
CA LEU A 18 9.99 -27.00 -41.23
C LEU A 18 9.70 -26.95 -42.72
N SER A 19 8.44 -27.09 -43.14
CA SER A 19 8.04 -26.69 -44.48
C SER A 19 6.54 -26.39 -44.55
N THR A 20 6.26 -25.11 -44.76
CA THR A 20 5.03 -24.52 -45.35
C THR A 20 3.68 -24.87 -44.72
N GLY A 21 3.11 -23.89 -44.00
CA GLY A 21 1.69 -23.93 -43.61
C GLY A 21 1.25 -22.81 -42.67
N LYS A 22 1.70 -21.56 -42.87
CA LYS A 22 1.07 -20.41 -42.19
C LYS A 22 -0.18 -20.02 -42.97
N THR A 23 -1.29 -20.70 -42.73
CA THR A 23 -2.61 -20.29 -43.23
C THR A 23 -3.21 -19.22 -42.31
N ILE A 24 -3.03 -17.99 -42.76
CA ILE A 24 -3.92 -16.82 -42.66
C ILE A 24 -5.26 -17.07 -41.94
N PHE A 25 -5.42 -16.56 -40.72
CA PHE A 25 -6.69 -16.04 -40.19
C PHE A 25 -6.41 -14.97 -39.11
N ALA A 26 -7.14 -13.85 -39.22
CA ALA A 26 -7.12 -12.63 -38.41
C ALA A 26 -5.90 -11.70 -38.59
N LEU A 27 -5.94 -10.96 -39.71
CA LEU A 27 -5.42 -9.59 -39.72
C LEU A 27 -6.36 -8.70 -38.92
N GLU A 28 -5.72 -7.93 -38.03
CA GLU A 28 -6.09 -6.57 -37.66
C GLU A 28 -7.42 -6.39 -36.93
N ASN A 29 -7.35 -6.60 -35.63
CA ASN A 29 -7.72 -5.50 -34.77
C ASN A 29 -6.45 -5.04 -34.06
N ASN A 30 -5.72 -4.12 -34.70
CA ASN A 30 -4.99 -3.12 -33.94
C ASN A 30 -6.08 -2.22 -33.33
N VAL A 31 -6.81 -2.77 -32.34
CA VAL A 31 -7.27 -1.90 -31.26
C VAL A 31 -5.94 -1.46 -30.66
N GLN A 32 -5.48 -0.32 -31.16
CA GLN A 32 -4.65 0.58 -30.40
C GLN A 32 -5.54 0.88 -29.20
N ASP A 33 -5.53 -0.04 -28.25
CA ASP A 33 -6.07 0.17 -26.94
C ASP A 33 -5.33 1.44 -26.55
N ASN A 34 -6.07 2.54 -26.55
CA ASN A 34 -5.63 3.79 -25.99
C ASN A 34 -5.53 3.47 -24.50
N THR A 35 -4.50 2.67 -24.20
CA THR A 35 -4.26 1.94 -22.97
C THR A 35 -4.31 3.03 -21.94
N ALA A 36 -5.44 2.99 -21.22
CA ALA A 36 -5.91 3.94 -20.25
C ALA A 36 -4.81 4.93 -19.90
N SER A 37 -4.86 6.13 -20.52
CA SER A 37 -4.01 7.29 -20.25
C SER A 37 -3.02 6.95 -19.15
N LYS A 38 -1.82 6.49 -19.52
CA LYS A 38 -0.77 6.10 -18.56
C LYS A 38 -0.70 7.27 -17.59
N ASN A 39 -1.34 7.13 -16.43
CA ASN A 39 -1.54 8.24 -15.52
C ASN A 39 -0.17 8.36 -14.89
N HIS A 40 0.67 9.21 -15.47
CA HIS A 40 2.03 9.55 -15.03
C HIS A 40 1.95 10.32 -13.70
N ASN A 41 1.29 9.72 -12.71
CA ASN A 41 1.34 10.14 -11.33
C ASN A 41 2.51 9.38 -10.71
N ASP A 42 3.72 9.74 -11.13
CA ASP A 42 4.97 9.11 -10.69
C ASP A 42 5.14 9.25 -9.16
N LEU A 43 4.43 10.20 -8.54
CA LEU A 43 4.35 10.42 -7.10
C LEU A 43 3.05 9.88 -6.51
N ARG A 44 2.78 8.59 -6.72
CA ARG A 44 1.67 7.87 -6.08
C ARG A 44 2.20 6.74 -5.21
N LEU A 45 1.68 6.66 -4.00
CA LEU A 45 1.79 5.47 -3.16
C LEU A 45 0.56 4.58 -3.41
N TRP A 46 0.79 3.31 -3.75
CA TRP A 46 -0.27 2.33 -3.99
C TRP A 46 0.18 0.95 -3.48
N TYR A 47 -0.78 0.15 -3.02
CA TYR A 47 -0.56 -1.17 -2.45
C TYR A 47 -1.62 -2.14 -2.97
N ASP A 48 -1.28 -3.42 -3.07
CA ASP A 48 -2.13 -4.51 -3.55
C ASP A 48 -2.82 -5.30 -2.41
N SER A 49 -2.56 -4.91 -1.17
CA SER A 49 -3.05 -5.55 0.03
C SER A 49 -3.33 -4.52 1.14
N PRO A 50 -4.30 -4.81 2.03
CA PRO A 50 -4.57 -3.96 3.18
C PRO A 50 -3.39 -3.97 4.17
N ALA A 51 -3.24 -2.89 4.94
CA ALA A 51 -2.30 -2.86 6.05
C ALA A 51 -2.71 -3.87 7.14
N GLU A 52 -1.72 -4.49 7.78
CA GLU A 52 -1.97 -5.39 8.92
C GLU A 52 -2.72 -4.64 10.04
N ASP A 53 -3.67 -5.31 10.70
CA ASP A 53 -4.46 -4.69 11.78
C ASP A 53 -3.71 -4.56 13.12
N ARG A 54 -2.50 -4.01 13.09
CA ARG A 54 -1.50 -4.01 14.18
C ARG A 54 -0.62 -2.76 14.13
N TYR A 55 0.20 -2.56 15.16
CA TYR A 55 1.09 -1.40 15.29
C TYR A 55 2.10 -1.26 14.13
N ASN A 56 2.73 -2.36 13.72
CA ASN A 56 3.61 -2.40 12.55
C ASN A 56 2.86 -2.06 11.25
N GLY A 57 1.60 -2.52 11.15
CA GLY A 57 0.62 -2.17 10.13
C GLY A 57 0.48 -0.67 9.95
N TRP A 58 0.15 -0.01 11.06
CA TRP A 58 0.03 1.45 11.14
C TRP A 58 1.30 2.17 10.67
N GLU A 59 2.46 1.80 11.22
CA GLU A 59 3.71 2.52 11.00
C GLU A 59 4.24 2.39 9.55
N LYS A 60 4.05 1.23 8.92
CA LYS A 60 4.73 0.89 7.66
C LYS A 60 3.84 0.94 6.42
N TRP A 61 2.55 0.59 6.55
CA TRP A 61 1.68 0.34 5.39
C TRP A 61 0.37 1.12 5.41
N SER A 62 0.00 1.74 6.53
CA SER A 62 -1.17 2.64 6.53
C SER A 62 -0.90 3.90 5.70
N LEU A 63 -1.93 4.41 5.05
CA LEU A 63 -1.85 5.63 4.23
C LEU A 63 -2.20 6.86 5.08
N PRO A 64 -1.25 7.76 5.40
CA PRO A 64 -1.54 8.95 6.17
C PRO A 64 -2.14 10.06 5.28
N ILE A 65 -3.17 10.73 5.80
CA ILE A 65 -3.75 11.96 5.25
C ILE A 65 -3.91 12.99 6.36
N GLY A 66 -3.96 14.28 6.01
CA GLY A 66 -4.24 15.33 6.99
C GLY A 66 -4.24 16.73 6.40
N ASN A 67 -4.78 17.68 7.18
CA ASN A 67 -4.85 19.10 6.83
C ASN A 67 -4.03 20.01 7.75
N GLY A 68 -3.15 19.42 8.58
CA GLY A 68 -2.33 20.14 9.55
C GLY A 68 -2.98 20.37 10.93
N TYR A 69 -4.30 20.19 11.07
CA TYR A 69 -5.01 20.18 12.35
C TYR A 69 -5.48 18.76 12.71
N MET A 70 -6.14 18.08 11.77
CA MET A 70 -6.53 16.68 11.87
C MET A 70 -5.70 15.82 10.92
N GLY A 71 -5.51 14.56 11.30
CA GLY A 71 -4.91 13.54 10.47
C GLY A 71 -5.63 12.20 10.61
N ALA A 72 -5.46 11.34 9.61
CA ALA A 72 -5.96 9.98 9.63
C ALA A 72 -4.98 9.02 8.94
N SER A 73 -4.94 7.77 9.41
CA SER A 73 -4.23 6.66 8.77
C SER A 73 -5.24 5.63 8.30
N ILE A 74 -5.25 5.34 6.99
CA ILE A 74 -6.18 4.40 6.35
C ILE A 74 -5.51 3.03 6.19
N PHE A 75 -6.21 1.95 6.55
CA PHE A 75 -5.67 0.58 6.49
C PHE A 75 -6.13 -0.18 5.24
N GLY A 76 -7.29 0.12 4.68
CA GLY A 76 -7.79 -0.49 3.44
C GLY A 76 -8.42 -1.88 3.62
N GLY A 77 -8.86 -2.22 4.83
CA GLY A 77 -9.41 -3.54 5.14
C GLY A 77 -10.69 -3.85 4.35
N VAL A 78 -10.76 -5.06 3.77
CA VAL A 78 -11.82 -5.42 2.80
C VAL A 78 -13.17 -5.66 3.48
N GLU A 79 -13.20 -6.47 4.54
CA GLU A 79 -14.43 -6.75 5.30
C GLU A 79 -14.70 -5.65 6.34
N TYR A 80 -13.64 -5.20 7.00
CA TYR A 80 -13.68 -4.17 8.03
C TYR A 80 -12.57 -3.16 7.78
N GLU A 81 -12.94 -1.90 7.63
CA GLU A 81 -11.97 -0.81 7.54
C GLU A 81 -11.56 -0.34 8.94
N ARG A 82 -10.28 0.01 9.09
CA ARG A 82 -9.77 0.73 10.25
C ARG A 82 -9.23 2.08 9.78
N VAL A 83 -9.80 3.15 10.32
CA VAL A 83 -9.25 4.49 10.18
C VAL A 83 -8.78 4.97 11.55
N GLN A 84 -7.47 5.13 11.71
CA GLN A 84 -6.93 5.73 12.92
C GLN A 84 -6.93 7.25 12.78
N LEU A 85 -7.44 7.96 13.79
CA LEU A 85 -7.57 9.41 13.78
C LEU A 85 -6.58 10.06 14.74
N ASN A 86 -6.03 11.19 14.32
CA ASN A 86 -5.18 12.05 15.14
C ASN A 86 -5.72 13.48 15.11
N GLU A 87 -5.60 14.18 16.24
CA GLU A 87 -5.91 15.61 16.36
C GLU A 87 -4.72 16.30 17.04
N LYS A 88 -4.32 17.45 16.51
CA LYS A 88 -3.05 18.11 16.85
C LYS A 88 -2.97 18.60 18.30
N THR A 89 -4.08 18.91 18.94
CA THR A 89 -4.14 19.51 20.29
C THR A 89 -4.42 18.49 21.39
N LEU A 90 -4.70 17.24 21.03
CA LEU A 90 -4.91 16.14 21.96
C LEU A 90 -3.58 15.68 22.55
N TRP A 91 -3.20 16.31 23.66
CA TRP A 91 -2.03 15.98 24.45
C TRP A 91 -2.42 15.60 25.87
N SER A 92 -1.67 14.69 26.48
CA SER A 92 -1.76 14.45 27.91
C SER A 92 -1.03 15.55 28.69
N GLY A 93 -1.57 15.92 29.85
CA GLY A 93 -1.05 17.01 30.67
C GLY A 93 -1.68 18.37 30.38
N GLY A 94 -1.12 19.42 30.98
CA GLY A 94 -1.69 20.77 31.01
C GLY A 94 -1.22 21.51 32.27
N PRO A 95 -1.54 22.80 32.42
CA PRO A 95 -1.19 23.54 33.62
C PRO A 95 -1.78 22.87 34.85
N SER A 96 -0.93 22.76 35.86
CA SER A 96 -1.30 22.28 37.19
C SER A 96 -0.51 23.09 38.21
N GLU A 97 -0.99 23.13 39.45
CA GLU A 97 -0.27 23.83 40.53
C GLU A 97 1.17 23.32 40.71
N SER A 98 1.40 22.04 40.42
CA SER A 98 2.72 21.39 40.42
C SER A 98 3.62 21.73 39.21
N ARG A 99 3.11 22.46 38.21
CA ARG A 99 3.80 22.82 36.96
C ARG A 99 3.56 24.29 36.64
N SER A 100 4.08 25.17 37.49
CA SER A 100 3.90 26.62 37.43
C SER A 100 4.54 27.30 36.21
N ASP A 101 5.48 26.63 35.55
CA ASP A 101 6.19 27.06 34.35
C ASP A 101 5.67 26.41 33.05
N TYR A 102 4.50 25.75 33.10
CA TYR A 102 3.92 25.11 31.92
C TYR A 102 3.60 26.14 30.83
N SER A 103 4.29 26.03 29.70
CA SER A 103 4.12 26.86 28.49
C SER A 103 3.63 26.06 27.27
N GLY A 104 3.09 24.85 27.51
CA GLY A 104 2.64 23.94 26.45
C GLY A 104 1.28 24.30 25.83
N GLY A 105 0.83 23.45 24.91
CA GLY A 105 -0.27 23.74 23.97
C GLY A 105 -1.69 23.86 24.56
N ASN A 106 -1.97 23.28 25.72
CA ASN A 106 -3.29 23.36 26.36
C ASN A 106 -3.21 24.22 27.63
N ILE A 107 -3.38 25.53 27.52
CA ILE A 107 -3.32 26.46 28.66
C ILE A 107 -4.68 26.50 29.39
N ALA A 108 -4.67 26.53 30.73
CA ALA A 108 -5.83 26.38 31.61
C ALA A 108 -6.87 27.50 31.47
N SER A 109 -6.48 28.63 30.86
CA SER A 109 -7.38 29.73 30.56
C SER A 109 -8.52 29.34 29.61
N ASN A 110 -8.35 28.29 28.81
CA ASN A 110 -9.33 27.92 27.77
C ASN A 110 -10.24 26.74 28.18
N GLY A 111 -10.08 26.19 29.39
CA GLY A 111 -10.77 24.97 29.83
C GLY A 111 -11.41 25.03 31.21
N THR A 112 -11.38 26.18 31.90
CA THR A 112 -12.02 26.33 33.21
C THR A 112 -13.54 26.51 33.05
N VAL A 113 -14.26 25.41 32.86
CA VAL A 113 -15.68 25.38 33.25
C VAL A 113 -15.70 25.50 34.77
N LYS A 114 -16.14 26.65 35.27
CA LYS A 114 -16.39 26.85 36.69
C LYS A 114 -17.52 25.92 37.11
N VAL A 115 -17.19 24.74 37.64
CA VAL A 115 -18.13 23.95 38.42
C VAL A 115 -18.30 24.67 39.76
N ASN A 116 -19.38 25.44 39.86
CA ASN A 116 -19.81 26.01 41.13
C ASN A 116 -20.32 24.85 42.01
N GLY A 117 -19.60 24.59 43.10
CA GLY A 117 -20.02 23.74 44.21
C GLY A 117 -19.62 24.42 45.51
#